data_AF-A0A0S7XHH6-F1
#
_entry.id   AF-A0A0S7XHH6-F1
#
_cell.length_a   1.000
_cell.length_b   1.000
_cell.length_c   1.000
_cell.angle_alpha   90.00
_cell.angle_beta   90.00
_cell.angle_gamma   90.00
#
_symmetry.space_group_name_H-M   'P 1'
#
loop_
_entity.id
_entity.type
_entity.pdbx_description
1 polymer ?
#
loop_
_entity_poly.entity_id
_entity_poly.type
_entity_poly.pdbx_seq_one_letter_code
_entity_poly.pdbx_strand_id
1 'polypeptide(L)'
;MHVVMVTEQGVVKRSDLEEYRRQGRGGGGVKGINVAMGDRVVGAVCVDGDPDILICTAQGMTIRMAGADVRAMGRTASGVRGIRLQAGDRVVAIAAAG
;
A
#
# COMPACT_ATOMS: atom_id res chain seq x y z
N MET A 1 -13.58 0.62 6.75
CA MET A 1 -12.61 1.55 6.13
C MET A 1 -11.20 1.03 6.33
N HIS A 2 -10.34 1.09 5.32
CA HIS A 2 -9.00 0.51 5.34
C HIS A 2 -7.96 1.50 4.85
N VAL A 3 -6.71 1.29 5.28
CA VAL A 3 -5.54 1.95 4.69
C VAL A 3 -4.81 0.93 3.81
N VAL A 4 -4.68 1.24 2.52
CA VAL A 4 -3.90 0.45 1.57
C VAL A 4 -2.60 1.17 1.29
N MET A 5 -1.47 0.48 1.42
CA MET A 5 -0.13 1.00 1.16
C MET A 5 0.53 0.21 0.04
N VAL A 6 1.31 0.90 -0.80
CA VAL A 6 2.19 0.25 -1.79
C VAL A 6 3.63 0.74 -1.62
N THR A 7 4.58 -0.16 -1.87
CA THR A 7 6.01 0.15 -1.88
C THR A 7 6.57 0.22 -3.30
N GLU A 8 7.77 0.78 -3.44
CA GLU A 8 8.48 0.96 -4.70
C GLU A 8 8.80 -0.39 -5.36
N GLN A 9 9.12 -1.41 -4.57
CA GLN A 9 9.37 -2.78 -5.05
C GLN A 9 8.08 -3.59 -5.30
N GLY A 10 6.91 -2.95 -5.22
CA GLY A 10 5.64 -3.57 -5.59
C GLY A 10 4.99 -4.42 -4.51
N VAL A 11 5.31 -4.18 -3.24
CA VAL A 11 4.60 -4.78 -2.10
C VAL A 11 3.33 -3.97 -1.84
N VAL A 12 2.20 -4.66 -1.67
CA VAL A 12 0.90 -4.08 -1.32
C VAL A 12 0.41 -4.65 0.01
N LYS A 13 -0.26 -3.83 0.80
CA LYS A 13 -0.83 -4.23 2.09
C LYS A 13 -2.10 -3.45 2.38
N ARG A 14 -3.11 -4.12 2.92
CA ARG A 14 -4.32 -3.51 3.49
C ARG A 14 -4.35 -3.73 5.00
N SER A 15 -4.68 -2.70 5.77
CA SER A 15 -4.91 -2.79 7.21
C SER A 15 -6.15 -2.02 7.61
N ASP A 16 -6.78 -2.46 8.68
CA ASP A 16 -7.92 -1.75 9.24
C ASP A 16 -7.50 -0.35 9.73
N LEU A 17 -8.33 0.65 9.45
CA LEU A 17 -8.12 2.00 9.96
C LEU A 17 -8.21 2.03 11.48
N GLU A 18 -9.03 1.17 12.09
CA GLU A 18 -9.22 1.12 13.55
C GLU A 18 -7.94 0.74 14.31
N GLU A 19 -6.98 0.07 13.65
CA GLU A 19 -5.69 -0.24 14.26
C GLU A 19 -4.81 1.02 14.48
N TYR A 20 -5.13 2.13 13.82
CA TYR A 20 -4.40 3.39 13.90
C TYR A 20 -4.99 4.26 15.02
N ARG A 21 -4.47 4.08 16.24
CA ARG A 21 -4.86 4.91 17.38
C ARG A 21 -4.67 6.41 17.09
N ARG A 22 -5.61 7.23 17.55
CA ARG A 22 -5.43 8.70 17.55
C ARG A 22 -4.19 9.07 18.35
N GLN A 23 -3.37 9.96 17.79
CA GLN A 23 -2.20 10.52 18.44
C GLN A 23 -2.21 12.05 18.31
N GLY A 24 -1.63 12.73 19.29
CA GLY A 24 -1.42 14.18 19.23
C GLY A 24 -0.41 14.55 18.14
N ARG A 25 -0.42 15.83 17.75
CA ARG A 25 0.57 16.38 16.81
C ARG A 25 1.97 16.40 17.44
N GLY A 26 3.00 16.20 16.64
CA GLY A 26 4.41 16.27 17.07
C GLY A 26 5.02 14.97 17.60
N GLY A 27 4.26 13.87 17.66
CA GLY A 27 4.81 12.54 17.96
C GLY A 27 5.42 11.85 16.73
N GLY A 28 6.22 10.79 16.96
CA GLY A 28 6.84 9.98 15.88
C GLY A 28 5.87 9.09 15.09
N GLY A 29 4.56 9.23 15.29
CA GLY A 29 3.53 8.40 14.65
C GLY A 29 3.47 6.96 15.15
N VAL A 30 2.81 6.11 14.38
CA VAL A 30 2.82 4.65 14.53
C VAL A 30 3.25 4.00 13.22
N LYS A 31 4.00 2.88 13.33
CA LYS A 31 4.43 2.13 12.15
C LYS A 31 3.21 1.55 11.42
N GLY A 32 3.08 1.87 10.14
CA GLY A 32 1.96 1.47 9.28
C GLY A 32 2.26 0.32 8.32
N ILE A 33 3.53 -0.04 8.12
CA ILE A 33 3.99 -1.18 7.32
C ILE A 33 5.44 -1.51 7.71
N ASN A 34 5.85 -2.77 7.61
CA ASN A 34 7.26 -3.15 7.72
C ASN A 34 7.92 -3.19 6.33
N VAL A 35 8.70 -2.17 6.01
CA VAL A 35 9.37 -2.03 4.72
C VAL A 35 10.71 -2.78 4.74
N ALA A 36 10.99 -3.53 3.67
CA ALA A 36 12.26 -4.22 3.51
C ALA A 36 13.42 -3.21 3.28
N MET A 37 14.65 -3.65 3.54
CA MET A 37 15.83 -2.83 3.27
C MET A 37 15.93 -2.51 1.77
N GLY A 38 16.16 -1.24 1.43
CA GLY A 38 16.23 -0.78 0.04
C GLY A 38 14.87 -0.63 -0.66
N ASP A 39 13.76 -0.73 0.09
CA ASP A 39 12.42 -0.43 -0.38
C ASP A 39 11.88 0.82 0.34
N ARG A 40 10.82 1.42 -0.21
CA ARG A 40 10.16 2.60 0.38
C ARG A 40 8.69 2.63 0.04
N VAL A 41 7.88 3.20 0.94
CA VAL A 41 6.47 3.44 0.65
C VAL A 41 6.37 4.50 -0.44
N VAL A 42 5.61 4.20 -1.49
CA VAL A 42 5.30 5.14 -2.59
C VAL A 42 4.06 5.94 -2.26
N GLY A 43 3.06 5.30 -1.66
CA GLY A 43 1.83 5.97 -1.28
C GLY A 43 0.93 5.11 -0.42
N ALA A 44 -0.09 5.78 0.12
CA ALA A 44 -1.17 5.17 0.86
C ALA A 44 -2.49 5.80 0.45
N VAL A 45 -3.55 5.00 0.36
CA VAL A 45 -4.91 5.45 0.13
C VAL A 45 -5.82 4.93 1.24
N CYS A 46 -6.72 5.78 1.72
CA CYS A 46 -7.80 5.36 2.59
C CYS A 46 -9.01 4.99 1.71
N VAL A 47 -9.56 3.81 1.92
CA VAL A 47 -10.68 3.28 1.14
C VAL A 47 -11.81 2.86 2.06
N ASP A 48 -13.05 3.05 1.60
CA ASP A 48 -14.22 2.45 2.22
C ASP A 48 -14.77 1.33 1.34
N GLY A 49 -15.15 0.21 1.94
CA GLY A 49 -15.39 -1.04 1.21
C GLY A 49 -14.13 -1.59 0.52
N ASP A 50 -14.31 -2.08 -0.71
CA ASP A 50 -13.31 -2.78 -1.52
C ASP A 50 -13.19 -2.20 -2.95
N PRO A 51 -12.97 -0.89 -3.13
CA PRO A 51 -12.76 -0.33 -4.46
C PRO A 51 -11.52 -0.93 -5.10
N ASP A 52 -11.40 -0.80 -6.42
CA ASP A 52 -10.21 -1.27 -7.10
C ASP A 52 -8.99 -0.45 -6.70
N ILE A 53 -7.86 -1.13 -6.59
CA ILE A 53 -6.57 -0.51 -6.35
C ILE A 53 -5.77 -0.56 -7.65
N LEU A 54 -5.34 0.61 -8.09
CA LEU A 54 -4.46 0.80 -9.22
C LEU A 54 -3.04 0.98 -8.72
N ILE A 55 -2.09 0.23 -9.28
CA ILE A 55 -0.65 0.40 -9.03
C ILE A 55 0.01 0.68 -10.37
N CYS A 56 0.71 1.80 -10.47
CA CYS A 56 1.35 2.27 -11.69
C CYS A 56 2.87 2.30 -11.54
N THR A 57 3.58 1.86 -12.58
CA THR A 57 5.04 1.84 -12.62
C THR A 57 5.63 2.97 -13.45
N ALA A 58 6.93 3.24 -13.26
CA ALA A 58 7.66 4.27 -13.97
C ALA A 58 7.70 4.04 -15.48
N GLN A 59 7.68 2.78 -15.92
CA GLN A 59 7.70 2.39 -17.34
C GLN A 59 6.29 2.27 -17.96
N GLY A 60 5.24 2.72 -17.24
CA GLY A 60 3.88 2.82 -17.78
C GLY A 60 3.04 1.55 -17.68
N MET A 61 3.47 0.55 -16.92
CA MET A 61 2.63 -0.60 -16.60
C MET A 61 1.66 -0.23 -15.47
N THR A 62 0.38 -0.55 -15.65
CA THR A 62 -0.65 -0.40 -14.61
C THR A 62 -1.30 -1.76 -14.35
N ILE A 63 -1.39 -2.14 -13.07
CA ILE A 63 -2.24 -3.24 -12.65
C ILE A 63 -3.47 -2.69 -11.92
N ARG A 64 -4.59 -3.39 -12.11
CA ARG A 64 -5.84 -3.18 -11.37
C ARG A 64 -6.12 -4.45 -10.58
N MET A 65 -6.36 -4.32 -9.29
CA MET A 65 -6.72 -5.42 -8.41
C MET A 65 -7.93 -5.03 -7.57
N ALA A 66 -8.85 -5.96 -7.34
CA ALA A 66 -9.96 -5.71 -6.44
C ALA A 66 -9.43 -5.43 -5.03
N GLY A 67 -10.02 -4.44 -4.34
CA GLY A 67 -9.63 -4.13 -2.96
C GLY A 67 -9.75 -5.34 -2.03
N ALA A 68 -10.72 -6.21 -2.31
CA ALA A 68 -10.94 -7.47 -1.62
C ALA A 68 -9.76 -8.45 -1.74
N ASP A 69 -9.05 -8.44 -2.88
CA ASP A 69 -7.89 -9.31 -3.12
C ASP A 69 -6.63 -8.80 -2.40
N VAL A 70 -6.60 -7.53 -2.00
CA VAL A 70 -5.52 -7.01 -1.16
C VAL A 70 -5.66 -7.59 0.24
N ARG A 71 -4.73 -8.47 0.60
CA ARG A 71 -4.79 -9.17 1.89
C ARG A 71 -4.80 -8.20 3.08
N ALA A 72 -5.82 -8.36 3.92
CA ALA A 72 -5.92 -7.66 5.20
C ALA A 72 -4.88 -8.23 6.18
N MET A 73 -4.12 -7.33 6.80
CA MET A 73 -3.06 -7.66 7.74
C MET A 73 -2.90 -6.55 8.77
N GLY A 74 -2.34 -6.90 9.94
CA GLY A 74 -2.03 -5.92 10.97
C GLY A 74 -1.03 -4.85 10.50
N ARG A 75 -1.03 -3.69 11.15
CA ARG A 75 -0.20 -2.52 10.78
C ARG A 75 1.29 -2.84 10.57
N THR A 76 1.89 -3.71 11.37
CA THR A 76 3.33 -3.98 11.30
C THR A 76 3.70 -5.10 10.35
N ALA A 77 2.74 -5.69 9.63
CA ALA A 77 3.02 -6.69 8.60
C ALA A 77 3.78 -6.06 7.43
N SER A 78 4.57 -6.89 6.73
CA SER A 78 5.30 -6.45 5.53
C SER A 78 4.41 -6.30 4.31
N GLY A 79 3.31 -7.05 4.22
CA GLY A 79 2.44 -7.10 3.03
C GLY A 79 2.75 -8.29 2.12
N VAL A 80 2.19 -8.25 0.90
CA VAL A 80 2.37 -9.27 -0.15
C VAL A 80 2.80 -8.62 -1.45
N ARG A 81 3.33 -9.41 -2.38
CA ARG A 81 3.63 -8.93 -3.73
C ARG A 81 2.34 -8.53 -4.44
N GLY A 82 2.17 -7.24 -4.74
CA GLY A 82 1.05 -6.71 -5.52
C GLY A 82 1.32 -6.73 -7.02
N ILE A 83 2.57 -6.47 -7.42
CA ILE A 83 2.99 -6.45 -8.83
C ILE A 83 4.34 -7.15 -9.02
N ARG A 84 4.54 -7.76 -10.19
CA ARG A 84 5.87 -8.23 -10.63
C ARG A 84 6.47 -7.18 -11.56
N LEU A 85 7.53 -6.54 -11.11
CA LEU A 85 8.23 -5.50 -11.87
C LEU A 85 9.15 -6.11 -12.93
N GLN A 86 9.28 -5.41 -14.06
CA GLN A 86 10.32 -5.68 -15.04
C GLN A 86 11.68 -5.16 -14.53
N ALA A 87 12.76 -5.63 -15.15
CA ALA A 87 14.10 -5.16 -14.79
C ALA A 87 14.22 -3.63 -14.97
N GLY A 88 14.67 -2.94 -13.92
CA GLY A 88 14.80 -1.48 -13.92
C GLY A 88 13.48 -0.70 -13.77
N ASP A 89 12.34 -1.39 -13.62
CA ASP A 89 11.06 -0.74 -13.34
C ASP A 89 10.81 -0.63 -11.83
N ARG A 90 9.91 0.28 -11.46
CA ARG A 90 9.53 0.54 -10.07
C ARG A 90 8.14 1.12 -9.98
N VAL A 91 7.45 0.88 -8.87
CA VAL A 91 6.16 1.52 -8.60
C VAL A 91 6.36 3.01 -8.33
N VAL A 92 5.51 3.85 -8.91
CA VAL A 92 5.55 5.32 -8.75
C VAL A 92 4.23 5.91 -8.25
N ALA A 93 3.13 5.16 -8.34
CA ALA A 93 1.84 5.64 -7.84
C ALA A 93 0.91 4.49 -7.42
N ILE A 94 0.00 4.84 -6.51
CA ILE A 94 -1.19 4.08 -6.14
C ILE A 94 -2.40 5.00 -6.24
N ALA A 95 -3.52 4.47 -6.69
CA ALA A 95 -4.82 5.13 -6.64
C ALA A 95 -5.91 4.13 -6.26
N ALA A 96 -6.98 4.62 -5.63
CA ALA A 96 -8.23 3.88 -5.52
C ALA A 96 -9.14 4.32 -6.69
N ALA A 97 -9.82 3.36 -7.32
CA ALA A 97 -10.74 3.59 -8.42
C ALA A 97 -12.08 2.90 -8.11
N GLY A 98 -13.16 3.67 -8.17
CA GLY A 98 -14.51 3.24 -7.80
C GLY A 98 -15.41 4.45 -7.59
#